data_AF-A0A920MVN7-F1
#
_entry.id   AF-A0A920MVN7-F1
#
_cell.length_a   1.000
_cell.length_b   1.000
_cell.length_c   1.000
_cell.angle_alpha   90.00
_cell.angle_beta   90.00
_cell.angle_gamma   90.00
#
_symmetry.space_group_name_H-M   'P 1'
#
loop_
_entity.id
_entity.type
_entity.pdbx_description
1 polymer ?
#
loop_
_entity_poly.entity_id
_entity_poly.type
_entity_poly.pdbx_seq_one_letter_code
_entity_poly.pdbx_strand_id
1 'polypeptide(L)' 'MIVIIFYPGDIKYECIYKGEKKHGMEWWFDDQRNPTKINLFVDGRKIVTHEISYETNE' A
#
# COMPACT_ATOMS: atom_id res chain seq x y z
N MET A 1 -3.30 -1.94 14.12
CA MET A 1 -3.15 -3.31 13.56
C MET A 1 -2.58 -3.18 12.16
N ILE A 2 -1.53 -3.92 11.83
CA ILE A 2 -1.02 -4.00 10.45
C ILE A 2 -1.74 -5.18 9.80
N VAL A 3 -2.32 -4.97 8.63
CA VAL A 3 -3.00 -5.99 7.83
C VAL A 3 -2.24 -6.17 6.54
N ILE A 4 -1.89 -7.42 6.23
CA ILE A 4 -1.22 -7.84 5.00
C ILE A 4 -2.24 -8.68 4.23
N ILE A 5 -2.57 -8.31 2.99
CA ILE A 5 -3.53 -9.05 2.17
C ILE A 5 -2.82 -9.76 1.03
N PHE A 6 -3.06 -11.07 0.95
CA PHE A 6 -2.56 -11.97 -0.08
C PHE A 6 -3.68 -12.30 -1.08
N TYR A 7 -3.38 -12.26 -2.39
CA TYR A 7 -4.33 -12.68 -3.43
C TYR A 7 -3.58 -12.93 -4.75
N PRO A 8 -3.58 -14.14 -5.36
CA PRO A 8 -3.60 -15.50 -4.82
C PRO A 8 -2.16 -15.96 -4.53
N GLY A 9 -1.73 -15.89 -3.26
CA GLY A 9 -0.38 -16.30 -2.84
C GLY A 9 0.64 -15.16 -2.73
N ASP A 10 0.44 -14.05 -3.44
CA ASP A 10 1.34 -12.89 -3.39
C ASP A 10 0.77 -11.72 -2.57
N ILE A 11 1.65 -11.00 -1.86
CA ILE A 11 1.31 -9.79 -1.11
C ILE A 11 0.99 -8.69 -2.11
N LYS A 12 -0.29 -8.32 -2.22
CA LYS A 12 -0.72 -7.24 -3.12
C LYS A 12 -0.59 -5.87 -2.44
N TYR A 13 -0.87 -5.81 -1.14
CA TYR A 13 -0.75 -4.57 -0.38
C TYR A 13 -0.64 -4.78 1.13
N GLU A 14 -0.02 -3.80 1.80
CA GLU A 14 0.10 -3.68 3.25
C GLU A 14 -0.60 -2.41 3.72
N CYS A 15 -1.35 -2.46 4.82
CA CYS A 15 -2.09 -1.31 5.33
C CYS A 15 -2.18 -1.29 6.85
N ILE A 16 -2.20 -0.09 7.43
CA ILE A 16 -2.36 0.14 8.86
C ILE A 16 -3.81 0.52 9.18
N TYR A 17 -4.35 -0.08 10.22
CA TYR A 17 -5.70 0.17 10.73
C TYR A 17 -5.68 0.66 12.18
N LYS A 18 -6.56 1.63 12.49
CA LYS A 18 -6.90 2.10 13.83
C LYS A 18 -8.39 1.79 14.06
N GLY A 19 -8.66 0.78 14.88
CA GLY A 19 -10.00 0.16 14.94
C GLY A 19 -10.37 -0.46 13.59
N GLU A 20 -11.57 -0.16 13.10
CA GLU A 20 -12.08 -0.67 11.81
C GLU A 20 -11.68 0.20 10.61
N LYS A 21 -11.01 1.33 10.86
CA LYS A 21 -10.68 2.31 9.82
C LYS A 21 -9.21 2.24 9.43
N LYS A 22 -8.93 2.38 8.12
CA LYS A 22 -7.57 2.59 7.61
C LYS A 22 -6.98 3.88 8.19
N HIS A 23 -5.76 3.81 8.69
CA HIS A 23 -5.09 4.93 9.32
C HIS A 23 -3.57 4.74 9.23
N GLY A 24 -2.87 5.64 8.54
CA GLY A 24 -1.45 5.54 8.23
C GLY A 24 -1.22 5.14 6.78
N MET A 25 -0.04 4.58 6.51
CA MET A 25 0.41 4.27 5.17
C MET A 25 -0.18 2.96 4.64
N GLU A 26 -0.53 2.96 3.36
CA GLU A 26 -0.85 1.78 2.58
C GLU A 26 0.13 1.66 1.41
N TRP A 27 0.77 0.51 1.30
CA TRP A 27 1.75 0.17 0.27
C TRP A 27 1.17 -0.84 -0.69
N TRP A 28 1.29 -0.60 -1.99
CA TRP A 28 0.92 -1.55 -3.04
C TRP A 28 2.17 -2.07 -3.72
N PHE A 29 2.12 -3.33 -4.13
CA PHE A 29 3.27 -4.00 -4.73
C PHE A 29 2.90 -4.66 -6.07
N ASP A 30 3.89 -4.79 -6.96
CA ASP A 30 3.83 -5.68 -8.11
C ASP A 30 4.09 -7.15 -7.70
N ASP A 31 4.08 -8.04 -8.68
CA ASP A 31 4.29 -9.48 -8.45
C ASP A 31 5.75 -9.83 -8.05
N GLN A 32 6.70 -8.89 -8.18
CA GLN A 32 8.07 -9.00 -7.70
C GLN A 32 8.27 -8.34 -6.32
N ARG A 33 7.19 -7.83 -5.72
CA ARG A 33 7.17 -7.09 -4.45
C ARG A 33 7.85 -5.71 -4.52
N ASN A 34 7.96 -5.12 -5.70
CA ASN A 34 8.37 -3.72 -5.83
C ASN A 34 7.18 -2.80 -5.52
N PRO A 35 7.36 -1.76 -4.70
CA PRO A 35 6.33 -0.75 -4.47
C PRO A 35 5.85 -0.09 -5.76
N THR A 36 4.55 -0.12 -6.03
CA THR A 36 3.95 0.54 -7.22
C THR A 36 3.17 1.79 -6.85
N LYS A 37 2.66 1.87 -5.62
CA LYS A 37 1.85 2.98 -5.16
C LYS A 37 1.85 3.11 -3.64
N ILE A 38 1.75 4.34 -3.17
CA ILE A 38 1.58 4.68 -1.75
C ILE A 38 0.29 5.48 -1.58
N ASN A 39 -0.51 5.11 -0.58
CA ASN A 39 -1.65 5.91 -0.12
C ASN A 39 -1.49 6.26 1.36
N LEU A 40 -1.87 7.48 1.75
CA LEU A 40 -1.97 7.87 3.16
C LEU A 40 -3.43 8.01 3.55
N PHE A 41 -3.82 7.36 4.65
CA PHE A 41 -5.15 7.43 5.22
C PHE A 41 -5.16 8.09 6.59
N VAL A 42 -6.17 8.93 6.86
CA VAL A 42 -6.47 9.47 8.19
C VAL A 42 -7.94 9.22 8.48
N ASP A 43 -8.18 8.37 9.48
CA ASP A 43 -9.52 8.00 9.97
C ASP A 43 -10.44 7.47 8.86
N GLY A 44 -9.89 6.58 8.02
CA GLY A 44 -10.59 5.98 6.88
C GLY A 44 -10.60 6.83 5.61
N ARG A 45 -10.26 8.12 5.69
CA ARG A 45 -10.17 9.00 4.51
C ARG A 45 -8.79 8.94 3.89
N LYS A 46 -8.73 8.65 2.58
CA LYS A 46 -7.50 8.81 1.81
C LYS A 46 -7.18 10.29 1.62
N ILE A 47 -5.98 10.70 1.99
CA ILE A 47 -5.52 12.10 1.89
C ILE A 47 -4.34 12.27 0.95
N VAL A 48 -3.59 11.19 0.65
CA VAL A 48 -2.52 11.17 -0.35
C VAL A 48 -2.65 9.90 -1.20
N THR A 49 -2.37 10.05 -2.49
CA THR A 49 -2.16 8.94 -3.44
C THR A 49 -0.99 9.31 -4.33
N HIS A 50 -0.05 8.39 -4.51
CA HIS A 50 1.11 8.60 -5.37
C HIS A 50 1.53 7.29 -6.02
N GLU A 51 1.64 7.29 -7.35
CA GLU A 51 2.20 6.18 -8.12
C GLU A 51 3.72 6.29 -8.10
N ILE A 52 4.41 5.15 -8.01
CA ILE A 52 5.87 5.07 -8.01
C ILE A 52 6.33 4.60 -9.39
N SER A 53 7.18 5.40 -10.02
CA SER A 53 7.93 5.02 -11.21
C SER A 53 9.41 4.87 -10.85
N TYR A 54 10.03 3.78 -11.29
CA TYR A 54 11.46 3.55 -11.12
C TYR A 54 12.22 4.12 -12.31
N GLU A 55 13.36 4.74 -12.02
CA GLU A 55 14.33 5.08 -13.07
C GLU A 55 14.96 3.77 -13.58
N THR A 56 14.88 3.56 -14.89
CA THR A 56 15.62 2.50 -15.57
C THR A 56 16.94 3.07 -16.04
N ASN A 57 18.05 2.56 -15.52
CA ASN A 57 19.37 2.85 -16.09
C ASN A 57 19.52 2.03 -17.37
N GLU A 58 19.37 2.66 -18.52
CA GLU A 58 19.82 2.13 -19.81
C GLU A 58 21.34 2.23 -19.95
#